data_AF-A0A957XUJ6-F1
#
_entry.id   AF-A0A957XUJ6-F1
#
_cell.length_a   1.000
_cell.length_b   1.000
_cell.length_c   1.000
_cell.angle_alpha   90.00
_cell.angle_beta   90.00
_cell.angle_gamma   90.00
#
_symmetry.space_group_name_H-M   'P 1'
#
loop_
_entity.id
_entity.type
_entity.pdbx_description
1 polymer ?
#
loop_
_entity_poly.entity_id
_entity_poly.type
_entity_poly.pdbx_seq_one_letter_code
_entity_poly.pdbx_strand_id
1 'polypeptide(L)' 'FTPSFVMTYGGPYYATTFAPLLLFELAFDMFDFGGAAAFMVIMYVLTALLVVGIVNLVGLNQDADVA' A
#
# COMPACT_ATOMS: atom_id res chain seq x y z
N PHE A 1 4.70 7.61 -1.96
CA PHE A 1 3.95 8.84 -2.22
C PHE A 1 4.86 9.94 -2.78
N THR A 2 5.66 10.59 -1.93
CA THR A 2 6.43 11.81 -2.23
C THR A 2 7.26 11.79 -3.53
N PRO A 3 8.07 10.76 -3.84
CA PRO A 3 8.87 10.80 -5.07
C PRO A 3 8.00 10.81 -6.34
N SER A 4 6.95 9.99 -6.36
CA SER A 4 6.00 9.97 -7.49
C SER A 4 5.26 11.29 -7.62
N PHE A 5 4.74 11.84 -6.51
CA PHE A 5 4.01 13.11 -6.50
C PHE A 5 4.88 14.30 -6.96
N VAL A 6 6.11 14.42 -6.47
CA VAL A 6 6.96 15.58 -6.72
C VAL A 6 7.70 15.50 -8.06
N MET A 7 8.17 14.31 -8.46
CA MET A 7 9.08 14.19 -9.60
C MET A 7 8.37 13.89 -10.92
N THR A 8 7.31 13.09 -10.91
CA THR A 8 6.73 12.52 -12.14
C THR A 8 5.22 12.64 -12.25
N TYR A 9 4.53 12.90 -11.14
CA TYR A 9 3.07 12.82 -11.00
C TYR A 9 2.51 11.53 -11.65
N GLY A 10 3.18 10.40 -11.38
CA GLY A 10 2.79 9.09 -11.91
C GLY A 10 3.22 8.78 -13.35
N GLY A 11 3.74 9.74 -14.11
CA GLY A 11 4.12 9.55 -15.51
C GLY A 11 5.40 8.72 -15.77
N PRO A 12 5.71 8.43 -17.05
CA PRO A 12 4.81 8.50 -18.21
C PRO A 12 3.81 7.34 -18.20
N TYR A 13 2.60 7.54 -18.73
CA TYR A 13 1.56 6.50 -18.85
C TYR A 13 1.31 5.71 -17.55
N TYR A 14 1.27 6.41 -16.42
CA TYR A 14 1.10 5.82 -15.08
C TYR A 14 2.22 4.88 -14.60
N ALA A 15 3.35 4.78 -15.31
CA ALA A 15 4.44 3.85 -14.98
C ALA A 15 5.08 4.07 -13.60
N THR A 16 4.96 5.28 -13.05
CA THR A 16 5.47 5.60 -11.70
C THR A 16 4.35 5.90 -10.71
N THR A 17 3.10 5.54 -11.04
CA THR A 17 1.95 5.77 -10.16
C THR A 17 1.92 4.72 -9.06
N PHE A 18 2.51 5.07 -7.91
CA PHE A 18 2.44 4.21 -6.74
C PHE A 18 1.06 4.30 -6.09
N ALA A 19 0.64 3.23 -5.40
CA ALA A 19 -0.64 3.18 -4.72
C ALA A 19 -0.96 4.42 -3.85
N PRO A 20 -0.01 5.02 -3.10
CA PRO A 20 -0.31 6.24 -2.36
C PRO A 20 -0.64 7.47 -3.22
N LEU A 21 -0.11 7.57 -4.45
CA LEU A 21 -0.46 8.68 -5.35
C LEU A 21 -1.89 8.48 -5.89
N LEU A 22 -2.23 7.27 -6.34
CA LEU A 22 -3.59 6.94 -6.78
C LEU A 22 -4.62 7.20 -5.68
N LEU A 23 -4.27 6.88 -4.44
CA LEU A 23 -5.11 7.17 -3.28
C LEU A 23 -5.38 8.67 -3.10
N PHE A 24 -4.32 9.47 -3.26
CA PHE A 24 -4.40 10.92 -3.16
C PHE A 24 -5.28 11.48 -4.26
N GLU A 25 -5.09 11.05 -5.51
CA GLU A 25 -5.91 11.47 -6.65
C GLU A 25 -7.39 11.12 -6.41
N LEU A 26 -7.68 9.93 -5.90
CA LEU A 26 -9.05 9.51 -5.62
C LEU A 26 -9.71 10.34 -4.50
N ALA A 27 -8.99 10.60 -3.41
CA ALA A 27 -9.55 11.31 -2.27
C ALA A 27 -9.60 12.83 -2.45
N PHE A 28 -8.57 13.44 -3.04
CA PHE A 28 -8.36 14.88 -3.01
C PHE A 28 -8.50 15.56 -4.37
N ASP A 29 -8.25 14.87 -5.48
CA ASP A 29 -8.48 15.42 -6.82
C ASP A 29 -9.90 15.08 -7.31
N MET A 30 -10.33 13.83 -7.13
CA MET A 30 -11.65 13.34 -7.55
C MET A 30 -12.74 13.46 -6.47
N PHE A 31 -12.36 13.75 -5.22
CA PHE A 31 -13.27 13.80 -4.06
C PHE A 31 -14.11 12.52 -3.85
N ASP A 32 -13.63 11.38 -4.34
CA ASP A 32 -14.24 10.07 -4.12
C ASP A 32 -13.65 9.42 -2.86
N PHE A 33 -14.13 9.89 -1.71
CA PHE A 33 -13.71 9.36 -0.42
C PHE A 33 -14.11 7.89 -0.21
N GLY A 34 -15.21 7.44 -0.84
CA GLY A 34 -15.68 6.06 -0.74
C GLY A 34 -14.73 5.10 -1.43
N GLY A 35 -14.40 5.40 -2.70
CA GLY A 35 -13.39 4.66 -3.46
C GLY A 35 -12.02 4.70 -2.78
N ALA A 36 -11.59 5.87 -2.29
CA ALA A 36 -10.31 6.02 -1.59
C ALA A 36 -10.23 5.20 -0.31
N ALA A 37 -11.29 5.18 0.49
CA ALA A 37 -11.35 4.38 1.72
C ALA A 37 -11.35 2.87 1.40
N ALA A 38 -12.11 2.43 0.40
CA ALA A 38 -12.11 1.03 -0.02
C ALA A 38 -10.73 0.59 -0.51
N PHE A 39 -10.08 1.41 -1.34
CA PHE A 39 -8.72 1.16 -1.82
C PHE A 39 -7.70 1.10 -0.66
N MET A 40 -7.81 2.01 0.34
CA MET A 40 -7.00 1.94 1.56
C MET A 40 -7.14 0.59 2.29
N VAL A 41 -8.37 0.12 2.48
CA VAL A 41 -8.64 -1.14 3.18
C VAL A 41 -8.03 -2.32 2.44
N ILE A 42 -8.14 -2.35 1.11
CA ILE A 42 -7.52 -3.40 0.27
C ILE A 42 -6.00 -3.37 0.45
N MET A 43 -5.38 -2.19 0.36
CA MET A 43 -3.92 -2.05 0.53
C MET A 43 -3.46 -2.48 1.93
N TYR A 44 -4.25 -2.16 2.97
CA TYR A 44 -3.99 -2.60 4.34
C TYR A 44 -4.03 -4.12 4.47
N VAL A 45 -5.07 -4.77 3.94
CA VAL A 45 -5.21 -6.24 3.98
C VAL A 45 -4.06 -6.90 3.22
N LEU A 46 -3.71 -6.43 2.03
CA LEU A 46 -2.60 -6.99 1.26
C LEU A 46 -1.26 -6.85 1.99
N THR A 47 -1.03 -5.71 2.65
CA THR A 47 0.18 -5.49 3.44
C THR A 47 0.21 -6.41 4.66
N ALA A 48 -0.91 -6.58 5.36
CA ALA A 48 -1.02 -7.50 6.49
C ALA A 48 -0.77 -8.95 6.06
N LEU A 49 -1.35 -9.38 4.94
CA LEU A 49 -1.12 -10.71 4.37
C LEU A 49 0.35 -10.92 3.98
N LEU A 50 1.00 -9.91 3.41
CA LEU A 50 2.43 -9.96 3.09
C LEU A 50 3.27 -10.14 4.36
N VAL A 51 2.99 -9.36 5.41
CA VAL A 51 3.69 -9.46 6.70
C VAL A 51 3.48 -10.84 7.33
N VAL A 52 2.24 -11.31 7.41
CA VAL A 52 1.92 -12.65 7.93
C VAL A 52 2.62 -13.73 7.11
N GLY A 53 2.63 -13.62 5.78
CA GLY A 53 3.33 -14.53 4.89
C GLY A 53 4.84 -14.56 5.18
N ILE A 54 5.48 -13.40 5.29
CA ILE A 54 6.92 -13.30 5.61
C ILE A 54 7.21 -13.91 6.98
N VAL A 55 6.44 -13.57 8.01
CA VAL A 55 6.65 -14.08 9.38
C VAL A 55 6.57 -15.62 9.41
N ASN A 56 5.57 -16.20 8.74
CA ASN A 56 5.41 -17.66 8.69
C ASN A 56 6.47 -18.36 7.85
N LEU A 57 6.89 -17.76 6.72
CA LEU A 57 7.89 -18.37 5.84
C LEU A 57 9.31 -18.27 6.39
N VAL A 58 9.63 -17.18 7.09
CA VAL A 58 10.97 -16.96 7.67
C VAL A 58 11.09 -17.64 9.03
N GLY A 59 9.97 -17.98 9.69
CA GLY A 59 10.00 -18.64 11.00
C GLY A 59 10.32 -17.69 12.14
N LEU A 60 10.02 -16.39 12.01
CA LEU A 60 10.29 -15.38 13.05
C LEU A 60 9.51 -15.61 14.37
N ASN A 61 8.63 -16.61 14.40
CA ASN A 61 7.85 -17.00 15.57
C ASN A 61 8.48 -18.16 16.38
N GLN A 62 9.58 -18.78 15.91
CA GLN A 62 10.12 -20.02 16.51
C GLN A 62 10.79 -19.81 17.88
N ASP A 63 11.28 -18.61 18.17
CA ASP A 63 11.92 -18.30 19.47
C ASP A 63 10.90 -18.19 20.64
N ALA A 64 9.60 -18.11 20.34
CA ALA A 64 8.55 -18.07 21.35
C ALA A 64 8.12 -19.46 21.86
N ASP A 65 8.47 -20.54 21.14
CA ASP A 65 8.05 -21.92 21.45
C ASP A 65 9.03 -22.67 22.39
N VAL A 66 10.14 -22.03 22.81
CA VAL A 66 11.22 -22.64 23.62
C VAL A 66 11.31 -22.13 25.06
N ALA A 67 10.30 -21.43 25.56
CA ALA A 67 10.16 -21.02 26.97
C ALA A 67 9.01 -21.77 27.67
#